data_AF-A0A371DM48-F1
#
_entry.id   AF-A0A371DM48-F1
#
_cell.length_a   1.000
_cell.length_b   1.000
_cell.length_c   1.000
_cell.angle_alpha   90.00
_cell.angle_beta   90.00
_cell.angle_gamma   90.00
#
_symmetry.space_group_name_H-M   'P 1'
#
loop_
_entity.id
_entity.type
_entity.pdbx_description
1 polymer ?
#
loop_
_entity_poly.entity_id
_entity_poly.type
_entity_poly.pdbx_seq_one_letter_code
_entity_poly.pdbx_strand_id
1 'polypeptide(L)'
;MTQDVPLIHEVLFDITPHHFFLDIRSLDTYIMVQQEAFYDHRSQPDYRKLYTEGEQRIRDMPLDRLLRGVEISDGPSMLELCLRRVMLCEIDAMHPNETILMLYDLSGFIPRPDGTFLAVRRRTPRLRLRAFALIAWVTFRLFWQARVEKSSMREILDNDVLQNAVRYADLCASAGFYPPVIIRIASWFMTLRARHGADLRYMGVYAQHKPLWDAYDGYRARRLAAEQKRLDKVTRAPNQYRCAADGCGVQAAHKHALRRCAGPCPSDCKPHYCSTDCQQRHWFVHQHVCREDPQPIVQDDGAPDWVDVATYEPRRGEDDLDDDVSAIWAEVQGSDIFIDIPNISKYRPHEVYRIRTRTLSPALLRSYARLWALSEPARVAMSTREFQLRARVIRDFLALRRIANCTMKSCCSGC
;
A
#
# COMPACT_ATOMS: atom_id res chain seq x y z
N MET A 1 7.93 26.11 16.06
CA MET A 1 6.80 25.24 15.64
C MET A 1 7.37 23.84 15.47
N THR A 2 6.98 22.88 16.31
CA THR A 2 7.39 21.47 16.13
C THR A 2 6.72 20.94 14.87
N GLN A 3 7.51 20.52 13.89
CA GLN A 3 6.98 19.95 12.65
C GLN A 3 6.33 18.60 13.00
N ASP A 4 5.01 18.51 12.86
CA ASP A 4 4.28 17.27 13.14
C ASP A 4 4.76 16.15 12.21
N VAL A 5 5.28 15.08 12.79
CA VAL A 5 5.75 13.91 12.05
C VAL A 5 4.54 13.22 11.40
N PRO A 6 4.53 13.05 10.06
CA PRO A 6 3.39 12.44 9.41
C PRO A 6 3.28 10.95 9.76
N LEU A 7 2.04 10.45 9.85
CA LEU A 7 1.81 9.02 9.99
C LEU A 7 1.99 8.34 8.63
N ILE A 8 3.00 7.48 8.54
CA ILE A 8 3.33 6.76 7.31
C ILE A 8 2.54 5.46 7.20
N HIS A 9 1.72 5.35 6.15
CA HIS A 9 1.07 4.13 5.70
C HIS A 9 1.94 3.49 4.62
N GLU A 10 2.83 2.62 5.06
CA GLU A 10 3.77 1.95 4.17
C GLU A 10 3.09 0.84 3.38
N VAL A 11 3.41 0.83 2.10
CA VAL A 11 2.98 -0.14 1.11
C VAL A 11 4.24 -0.69 0.45
N LEU A 12 4.45 -2.00 0.59
CA LEU A 12 5.57 -2.69 -0.06
C LEU A 12 5.09 -3.35 -1.34
N PHE A 13 5.75 -3.06 -2.46
CA PHE A 13 5.54 -3.68 -3.76
C PHE A 13 6.85 -4.29 -4.27
N ASP A 14 7.08 -5.57 -3.97
CA ASP A 14 8.24 -6.31 -4.46
C ASP A 14 7.79 -7.44 -5.39
N ILE A 15 7.12 -7.08 -6.48
CA ILE A 15 6.66 -8.02 -7.51
C ILE A 15 7.77 -8.19 -8.54
N THR A 16 8.05 -9.43 -8.95
CA THR A 16 9.05 -9.69 -10.00
C THR A 16 8.40 -9.60 -11.38
N PRO A 17 9.16 -9.27 -12.44
CA PRO A 17 8.62 -9.28 -13.81
C PRO A 17 7.96 -10.60 -14.17
N HIS A 18 8.54 -11.73 -13.74
CA HIS A 18 7.98 -13.06 -14.00
C HIS A 18 6.56 -13.22 -13.46
N HIS A 19 6.31 -12.81 -12.21
CA HIS A 19 4.99 -12.94 -11.60
C HIS A 19 3.94 -12.02 -12.24
N PHE A 20 4.36 -10.89 -12.81
CA PHE A 20 3.46 -9.97 -13.51
C PHE A 20 2.89 -10.54 -14.81
N PHE A 21 3.63 -11.44 -15.47
CA PHE A 21 3.21 -12.09 -16.72
C PHE A 21 2.55 -13.45 -16.50
N LEU A 22 2.30 -13.86 -15.25
CA LEU A 22 1.56 -15.09 -14.99
C LEU A 22 0.10 -14.94 -15.37
N ASP A 23 -0.41 -15.87 -16.17
CA ASP A 23 -1.82 -15.96 -16.54
C ASP A 23 -2.63 -16.66 -15.44
N ILE A 24 -2.58 -16.13 -14.22
CA ILE A 24 -3.41 -16.57 -13.09
C ILE A 24 -4.35 -15.44 -12.75
N ARG A 25 -5.65 -15.68 -12.94
CA ARG A 25 -6.70 -14.69 -12.74
C ARG A 25 -6.66 -14.19 -11.30
N SER A 26 -6.52 -12.88 -11.13
CA SER A 26 -6.56 -12.18 -9.84
C SER A 26 -5.50 -12.61 -8.81
N LEU A 27 -4.35 -13.15 -9.24
CA LEU A 27 -3.26 -13.55 -8.35
C LEU A 27 -2.79 -12.41 -7.44
N ASP A 28 -2.62 -11.19 -7.98
CA ASP A 28 -2.17 -10.03 -7.20
C ASP A 28 -3.11 -9.71 -6.04
N THR A 29 -4.41 -9.70 -6.32
CA THR A 29 -5.47 -9.44 -5.33
C THR A 29 -5.49 -10.54 -4.26
N TYR A 30 -5.33 -11.81 -4.68
CA TYR A 30 -5.19 -12.96 -3.80
C TYR A 30 -4.00 -12.82 -2.84
N ILE A 31 -2.79 -12.55 -3.36
CA ILE A 31 -1.58 -12.38 -2.55
C ILE A 31 -1.71 -11.20 -1.59
N MET A 32 -2.28 -10.10 -2.07
CA MET A 32 -2.46 -8.90 -1.25
C MET A 32 -3.44 -9.16 -0.09
N VAL A 33 -4.59 -9.81 -0.30
CA VAL A 33 -5.49 -10.14 0.82
C VAL A 33 -4.88 -11.18 1.74
N GLN A 34 -4.10 -12.11 1.19
CA GLN A 34 -3.30 -13.01 2.02
C GLN A 34 -2.36 -12.21 2.94
N GLN A 35 -1.66 -11.21 2.42
CA GLN A 35 -0.80 -10.33 3.21
C GLN A 35 -1.59 -9.57 4.30
N GLU A 36 -2.74 -8.99 3.91
CA GLU A 36 -3.55 -8.14 4.75
C GLU A 36 -4.25 -8.89 5.90
N ALA A 37 -4.62 -10.15 5.69
CA ALA A 37 -5.39 -10.94 6.65
C ALA A 37 -4.58 -12.05 7.35
N PHE A 38 -3.56 -12.63 6.71
CA PHE A 38 -2.95 -13.88 7.21
C PHE A 38 -1.60 -13.74 7.91
N TYR A 39 -1.05 -12.52 7.93
CA TYR A 39 0.25 -12.22 8.53
C TYR A 39 0.16 -11.03 9.45
N ASP A 40 0.86 -11.10 10.57
CA ASP A 40 0.96 -10.00 11.52
C ASP A 40 1.75 -8.83 10.89
N HIS A 41 1.28 -7.59 11.03
CA HIS A 41 1.97 -6.43 10.46
C HIS A 41 3.40 -6.23 10.98
N ARG A 42 3.74 -6.82 12.13
CA ARG A 42 5.08 -6.79 12.72
C ARG A 42 6.04 -7.80 12.08
N SER A 43 5.52 -8.81 11.40
CA SER A 43 6.29 -9.92 10.81
C SER A 43 5.70 -10.30 9.45
N GLN A 44 5.79 -9.37 8.51
CA GLN A 44 5.34 -9.58 7.14
C GLN A 44 6.36 -10.44 6.37
N PRO A 45 5.91 -11.45 5.62
CA PRO A 45 6.79 -12.24 4.78
C PRO A 45 7.31 -11.43 3.60
N ASP A 46 8.42 -11.88 3.04
CA ASP A 46 8.95 -11.35 1.78
C ASP A 46 7.93 -11.53 0.64
N TYR A 47 7.77 -10.50 -0.18
CA TYR A 47 6.73 -10.47 -1.21
C TYR A 47 7.02 -11.48 -2.33
N ARG A 48 8.28 -11.65 -2.73
CA ARG A 48 8.67 -12.67 -3.71
C ARG A 48 8.32 -14.06 -3.20
N LYS A 49 8.62 -14.34 -1.93
CA LYS A 49 8.23 -15.59 -1.28
C LYS A 49 6.72 -15.79 -1.28
N LEU A 50 5.93 -14.76 -0.98
CA LEU A 50 4.47 -14.85 -1.02
C LEU A 50 3.94 -15.24 -2.40
N TYR A 51 4.43 -14.62 -3.47
CA TYR A 51 4.00 -14.94 -4.83
C TYR A 51 4.36 -16.38 -5.20
N THR A 52 5.61 -16.79 -4.99
CA THR A 52 6.04 -18.16 -5.28
C THR A 52 5.23 -19.18 -4.50
N GLU A 53 4.97 -18.95 -3.20
CA GLU A 53 4.12 -19.84 -2.39
C GLU A 53 2.65 -19.81 -2.80
N GLY A 54 2.13 -18.67 -3.23
CA GLY A 54 0.74 -18.54 -3.68
C GLY A 54 0.49 -19.23 -5.02
N GLU A 55 1.40 -19.04 -5.99
CA GLU A 55 1.40 -19.76 -7.26
C GLU A 55 1.46 -21.27 -7.03
N GLN A 56 2.39 -21.72 -6.20
CA GLN A 56 2.51 -23.14 -5.85
C GLN A 56 1.24 -23.66 -5.17
N ARG A 57 0.65 -22.90 -4.25
CA ARG A 57 -0.61 -23.28 -3.57
C ARG A 57 -1.79 -23.36 -4.54
N ILE A 58 -1.86 -22.49 -5.54
CA ILE A 58 -2.88 -22.53 -6.58
C ILE A 58 -2.77 -23.82 -7.41
N ARG A 59 -1.55 -24.18 -7.81
CA ARG A 59 -1.27 -25.43 -8.53
C ARG A 59 -1.56 -26.68 -7.69
N ASP A 60 -1.11 -26.70 -6.43
CA ASP A 60 -1.23 -27.86 -5.56
C ASP A 60 -2.65 -28.11 -5.05
N MET A 61 -3.47 -27.05 -5.01
CA MET A 61 -4.85 -27.11 -4.54
C MET A 61 -5.79 -26.62 -5.64
N PRO A 62 -6.02 -27.43 -6.70
CA PRO A 62 -7.01 -27.13 -7.71
C PRO A 62 -8.43 -27.11 -7.11
N LEU A 63 -9.39 -26.52 -7.84
CA LEU A 63 -10.74 -26.26 -7.33
C LEU A 63 -11.46 -27.54 -6.87
N ASP A 64 -11.37 -28.63 -7.62
CA ASP A 64 -11.94 -29.93 -7.27
C ASP A 64 -11.41 -30.45 -5.92
N ARG A 65 -10.10 -30.31 -5.68
CA ARG A 65 -9.48 -30.67 -4.39
C ARG A 65 -9.99 -29.79 -3.26
N LEU A 66 -10.17 -28.49 -3.50
CA LEU A 66 -10.73 -27.56 -2.51
C LEU A 66 -12.19 -27.91 -2.16
N LEU A 67 -13.01 -28.19 -3.17
CA LEU A 67 -14.41 -28.59 -3.00
C LEU A 67 -14.51 -29.90 -2.21
N ARG A 68 -13.74 -30.92 -2.57
CA ARG A 68 -13.65 -32.16 -1.79
C ARG A 68 -13.19 -31.92 -0.36
N GLY A 69 -12.25 -30.99 -0.16
CA GLY A 69 -11.81 -30.55 1.16
C GLY A 69 -12.97 -29.98 1.99
N VAL A 70 -13.85 -29.18 1.39
CA VAL A 70 -15.03 -28.62 2.07
C VAL A 70 -16.03 -29.71 2.43
N GLU A 71 -16.28 -30.68 1.55
CA GLU A 71 -17.17 -31.83 1.81
C GLU A 71 -16.73 -32.60 3.07
N ILE A 72 -15.42 -32.81 3.23
CA ILE A 72 -14.87 -33.50 4.42
C ILE A 72 -14.57 -32.55 5.59
N SER A 73 -15.03 -31.30 5.51
CA SER A 73 -14.83 -30.25 6.52
C SER A 73 -13.35 -30.01 6.87
N ASP A 74 -12.47 -30.02 5.87
CA ASP A 74 -11.05 -29.77 6.01
C ASP A 74 -10.72 -28.28 6.13
N GLY A 75 -10.28 -27.85 7.31
CA GLY A 75 -10.03 -26.44 7.61
C GLY A 75 -9.12 -25.71 6.62
N PRO A 76 -7.91 -26.21 6.31
CA PRO A 76 -7.02 -25.57 5.34
C PRO A 76 -7.65 -25.38 3.95
N SER A 77 -8.31 -26.41 3.43
CA SER A 77 -9.01 -26.33 2.13
C SER A 77 -10.18 -25.34 2.16
N MET A 78 -10.97 -25.34 3.23
CA MET A 78 -12.06 -24.38 3.41
C MET A 78 -11.54 -22.93 3.42
N LEU A 79 -10.48 -22.65 4.20
CA LEU A 79 -9.92 -21.30 4.29
C LEU A 79 -9.34 -20.83 2.95
N GLU A 80 -8.63 -21.70 2.23
CA GLU A 80 -8.08 -21.41 0.91
C GLU A 80 -9.20 -21.13 -0.11
N LEU A 81 -10.27 -21.94 -0.08
CA LEU A 81 -11.43 -21.74 -0.93
C LEU A 81 -12.12 -20.40 -0.63
N CYS A 82 -12.32 -20.05 0.65
CA CYS A 82 -12.85 -18.76 1.06
C CYS A 82 -12.00 -17.61 0.51
N LEU A 83 -10.67 -17.68 0.65
CA LEU A 83 -9.78 -16.63 0.16
C LEU A 83 -9.89 -16.46 -1.36
N ARG A 84 -9.86 -17.56 -2.13
CA ARG A 84 -10.00 -17.50 -3.59
C ARG A 84 -11.35 -16.98 -4.04
N ARG A 85 -12.45 -17.39 -3.39
CA ARG A 85 -13.81 -16.88 -3.68
C ARG A 85 -13.93 -15.38 -3.40
N VAL A 86 -13.42 -14.91 -2.27
CA VAL A 86 -13.44 -13.49 -1.91
C VAL A 86 -12.69 -12.65 -2.98
N MET A 87 -11.63 -13.22 -3.54
CA MET A 87 -10.69 -12.59 -4.47
C MET A 87 -10.95 -12.88 -5.95
N LEU A 88 -11.93 -13.72 -6.27
CA LEU A 88 -12.21 -14.19 -7.64
C LEU A 88 -10.95 -14.76 -8.32
N CYS A 89 -10.10 -15.46 -7.56
CA CYS A 89 -8.85 -16.02 -8.05
C CYS A 89 -9.07 -17.47 -8.48
N GLU A 90 -8.96 -17.74 -9.78
CA GLU A 90 -9.23 -19.06 -10.41
C GLU A 90 -10.61 -19.67 -10.11
N ILE A 91 -11.55 -18.86 -9.57
CA ILE A 91 -12.90 -19.31 -9.19
C ILE A 91 -13.89 -18.23 -9.60
N ASP A 92 -15.03 -18.65 -10.14
CA ASP A 92 -16.10 -17.74 -10.55
C ASP A 92 -16.80 -17.12 -9.34
N ALA A 93 -17.49 -16.00 -9.60
CA ALA A 93 -18.22 -15.29 -8.56
C ALA A 93 -19.29 -16.20 -7.94
N MET A 94 -19.30 -16.25 -6.62
CA MET A 94 -20.26 -17.03 -5.84
C MET A 94 -20.92 -16.14 -4.79
N HIS A 95 -22.04 -16.59 -4.23
CA HIS A 95 -22.80 -15.81 -3.25
C HIS A 95 -21.93 -15.50 -2.00
N PRO A 96 -21.73 -14.22 -1.63
CA PRO A 96 -20.89 -13.83 -0.48
C PRO A 96 -21.26 -14.54 0.83
N ASN A 97 -22.55 -14.77 1.04
CA ASN A 97 -23.09 -15.42 2.24
C ASN A 97 -22.50 -16.82 2.50
N GLU A 98 -22.36 -17.67 1.48
CA GLU A 98 -21.79 -19.01 1.67
C GLU A 98 -20.33 -18.94 2.12
N THR A 99 -19.57 -17.97 1.59
CA THR A 99 -18.18 -17.76 1.98
C THR A 99 -18.08 -17.29 3.43
N ILE A 100 -18.97 -16.39 3.85
CA ILE A 100 -19.05 -15.92 5.25
C ILE A 100 -19.43 -17.06 6.20
N LEU A 101 -20.42 -17.88 5.85
CA LEU A 101 -20.83 -19.04 6.66
C LEU A 101 -19.68 -20.03 6.85
N MET A 102 -18.94 -20.32 5.77
CA MET A 102 -17.76 -21.18 5.85
C MET A 102 -16.67 -20.59 6.76
N LEU A 103 -16.47 -19.26 6.73
CA LEU A 103 -15.56 -18.59 7.65
C LEU A 103 -16.05 -18.64 9.11
N TYR A 104 -17.36 -18.59 9.36
CA TYR A 104 -17.94 -18.79 10.69
C TYR A 104 -17.66 -20.19 11.22
N ASP A 105 -17.86 -21.23 10.39
CA ASP A 105 -17.51 -22.61 10.74
C ASP A 105 -16.02 -22.76 11.10
N LEU A 106 -15.14 -22.16 10.27
CA LEU A 106 -13.68 -22.16 10.50
C LEU A 106 -13.30 -21.45 11.80
N SER A 107 -13.98 -20.36 12.14
CA SER A 107 -13.74 -19.60 13.36
C SER A 107 -14.15 -20.37 14.62
N GLY A 108 -15.19 -21.20 14.51
CA GLY A 108 -15.79 -21.93 15.62
C GLY A 108 -16.37 -21.03 16.72
N PHE A 109 -16.73 -19.79 16.37
CA PHE A 109 -17.19 -18.79 17.34
C PHE A 109 -18.67 -18.43 17.18
N ILE A 110 -19.22 -18.63 15.99
CA ILE A 110 -20.61 -18.31 15.68
C ILE A 110 -21.31 -19.62 15.35
N PRO A 111 -22.35 -19.98 16.12
CA PRO A 111 -23.17 -21.12 15.77
C PRO A 111 -23.91 -20.81 14.47
N ARG A 112 -24.21 -21.87 13.72
CA ARG A 112 -25.12 -21.81 12.57
C ARG A 112 -26.52 -21.39 13.03
N PRO A 113 -27.43 -21.02 12.09
CA PRO A 113 -28.80 -20.65 12.44
C PRO A 113 -29.57 -21.71 13.26
N ASP A 114 -29.18 -22.98 13.15
CA ASP A 114 -29.72 -24.11 13.92
C ASP A 114 -29.08 -24.29 15.32
N GLY A 115 -28.18 -23.39 15.71
CA GLY A 115 -27.44 -23.45 16.98
C GLY A 115 -26.22 -24.39 16.96
N THR A 116 -25.96 -25.10 15.87
CA THR A 116 -24.88 -26.10 15.80
C THR A 116 -23.55 -25.50 15.34
N PHE A 117 -22.46 -26.20 15.65
CA PHE A 117 -21.13 -25.89 15.11
C PHE A 117 -20.67 -27.02 14.20
N LEU A 118 -20.19 -26.70 13.00
CA LEU A 118 -19.55 -27.68 12.14
C LEU A 118 -18.23 -28.16 12.77
N ALA A 119 -18.05 -29.48 12.85
CA ALA A 119 -16.80 -30.09 13.29
C ALA A 119 -15.73 -29.98 12.18
N VAL A 120 -15.00 -28.86 12.16
CA VAL A 120 -13.92 -28.61 11.19
C VAL A 120 -12.64 -29.39 11.56
N ARG A 121 -12.19 -30.25 10.65
CA ARG A 121 -10.93 -31.01 10.75
C ARG A 121 -9.72 -30.09 10.60
N ARG A 122 -8.63 -30.40 11.30
CA ARG A 122 -7.35 -29.66 11.26
C ARG A 122 -7.50 -28.14 11.58
N ARG A 123 -8.51 -27.79 12.40
CA ARG A 123 -8.72 -26.43 12.88
C ARG A 123 -7.65 -26.06 13.92
N THR A 124 -6.68 -25.25 13.53
CA THR A 124 -5.64 -24.73 14.42
C THR A 124 -6.00 -23.33 14.95
N PRO A 125 -5.43 -22.86 16.08
CA PRO A 125 -5.64 -21.48 16.55
C PRO A 125 -5.28 -20.44 15.49
N ARG A 126 -4.18 -20.65 14.76
CA ARG A 126 -3.77 -19.76 13.67
C ARG A 126 -4.80 -19.71 12.53
N LEU A 127 -5.39 -20.85 12.19
CA LEU A 127 -6.44 -20.92 11.18
C LEU A 127 -7.69 -20.12 11.60
N ARG A 128 -8.11 -20.26 12.87
CA ARG A 128 -9.23 -19.49 13.43
C ARG A 128 -8.98 -17.98 13.36
N LEU A 129 -7.79 -17.53 13.74
CA LEU A 129 -7.40 -16.12 13.68
C LEU A 129 -7.38 -15.57 12.25
N ARG A 130 -6.91 -16.37 11.28
CA ARG A 130 -6.98 -16.02 9.85
C ARG A 130 -8.41 -15.93 9.35
N ALA A 131 -9.29 -16.82 9.80
CA ALA A 131 -10.71 -16.76 9.48
C ALA A 131 -11.33 -15.47 10.04
N PHE A 132 -11.09 -15.12 11.31
CA PHE A 132 -11.56 -13.85 11.89
C PHE A 132 -11.06 -12.62 11.12
N ALA A 133 -9.78 -12.58 10.77
CA ALA A 133 -9.22 -11.47 10.00
C ALA A 133 -9.84 -11.37 8.60
N LEU A 134 -10.10 -12.50 7.94
CA LEU A 134 -10.74 -12.52 6.63
C LEU A 134 -12.22 -12.15 6.71
N ILE A 135 -12.94 -12.56 7.75
CA ILE A 135 -14.32 -12.09 8.01
C ILE A 135 -14.31 -10.58 8.18
N ALA A 136 -13.45 -10.05 9.04
CA ALA A 136 -13.32 -8.60 9.28
C ALA A 136 -13.04 -7.85 7.96
N TRP A 137 -12.16 -8.41 7.11
CA TRP A 137 -11.86 -7.85 5.79
C TRP A 137 -13.10 -7.84 4.88
N VAL A 138 -13.82 -8.96 4.78
CA VAL A 138 -15.01 -9.10 3.93
C VAL A 138 -16.12 -8.18 4.39
N THR A 139 -16.46 -8.17 5.67
CA THR A 139 -17.53 -7.32 6.21
C THR A 139 -17.18 -5.84 6.05
N PHE A 140 -15.92 -5.47 6.33
CA PHE A 140 -15.47 -4.10 6.10
C PHE A 140 -15.59 -3.73 4.62
N ARG A 141 -15.15 -4.59 3.69
CA ARG A 141 -15.31 -4.35 2.24
C ARG A 141 -16.77 -4.22 1.82
N LEU A 142 -17.66 -5.08 2.32
CA LEU A 142 -19.09 -5.04 1.99
C LEU A 142 -19.72 -3.71 2.39
N PHE A 143 -19.37 -3.18 3.58
CA PHE A 143 -19.80 -1.85 4.00
C PHE A 143 -19.40 -0.77 2.99
N TRP A 144 -18.18 -0.85 2.43
CA TRP A 144 -17.72 0.12 1.43
C TRP A 144 -18.35 -0.04 0.06
N GLN A 145 -18.60 -1.28 -0.37
CA GLN A 145 -19.29 -1.54 -1.62
C GLN A 145 -20.72 -1.01 -1.61
N ALA A 146 -21.36 -0.92 -0.44
CA ALA A 146 -22.66 -0.27 -0.26
C ALA A 146 -22.64 1.27 -0.40
N ARG A 147 -21.51 1.88 -0.81
CA ARG A 147 -21.33 3.31 -1.18
C ARG A 147 -21.73 4.30 -0.08
N VAL A 148 -21.23 4.04 1.11
CA VAL A 148 -21.62 4.74 2.34
C VAL A 148 -20.80 6.03 2.61
N GLU A 149 -20.19 6.63 1.59
CA GLU A 149 -19.33 7.83 1.76
C GLU A 149 -20.05 9.03 2.41
N LYS A 150 -21.38 9.07 2.35
CA LYS A 150 -22.22 10.11 2.95
C LYS A 150 -22.93 9.66 4.22
N SER A 151 -22.50 8.56 4.83
CA SER A 151 -23.24 8.10 6.00
C SER A 151 -23.26 9.14 7.10
N SER A 152 -24.43 9.25 7.71
CA SER A 152 -24.53 9.92 8.98
C SER A 152 -23.77 9.11 10.05
N MET A 153 -23.32 9.78 11.11
CA MET A 153 -22.72 9.09 12.25
C MET A 153 -23.65 8.01 12.82
N ARG A 154 -24.97 8.26 12.81
CA ARG A 154 -25.98 7.30 13.25
C ARG A 154 -25.99 6.03 12.42
N GLU A 155 -25.98 6.15 11.09
CA GLU A 155 -25.92 4.97 10.21
C GLU A 155 -24.66 4.15 10.45
N ILE A 156 -23.51 4.78 10.71
CA ILE A 156 -22.26 4.07 11.03
C ILE A 156 -22.40 3.32 12.36
N LEU A 157 -22.99 3.95 13.37
CA LEU A 157 -23.19 3.35 14.68
C LEU A 157 -24.17 2.17 14.63
N ASP A 158 -25.26 2.31 13.88
CA ASP A 158 -26.35 1.32 13.76
C ASP A 158 -26.04 0.22 12.71
N ASN A 159 -24.88 0.26 12.04
CA ASN A 159 -24.54 -0.71 10.99
C ASN A 159 -23.94 -2.01 11.56
N ASP A 160 -24.75 -3.08 11.54
CA ASP A 160 -24.33 -4.42 12.00
C ASP A 160 -23.10 -4.98 11.27
N VAL A 161 -22.93 -4.67 9.97
CA VAL A 161 -21.79 -5.15 9.19
C VAL A 161 -20.47 -4.55 9.68
N LEU A 162 -20.47 -3.26 10.02
CA LEU A 162 -19.33 -2.58 10.64
C LEU A 162 -19.07 -3.04 12.07
N GLN A 163 -20.12 -3.16 12.89
CA GLN A 163 -19.98 -3.67 14.24
C GLN A 163 -19.35 -5.07 14.23
N ASN A 164 -19.77 -5.92 13.29
CA ASN A 164 -19.16 -7.23 13.06
C ASN A 164 -17.68 -7.11 12.66
N ALA A 165 -17.34 -6.22 11.72
CA ALA A 165 -15.93 -5.99 11.34
C ALA A 165 -15.06 -5.63 12.54
N VAL A 166 -15.53 -4.72 13.40
CA VAL A 166 -14.82 -4.32 14.64
C VAL A 166 -14.73 -5.47 15.62
N ARG A 167 -15.82 -6.21 15.84
CA ARG A 167 -15.85 -7.35 16.74
C ARG A 167 -14.81 -8.40 16.38
N TYR A 168 -14.70 -8.80 15.10
CA TYR A 168 -13.68 -9.78 14.69
C TYR A 168 -12.27 -9.21 14.71
N ALA A 169 -12.13 -7.92 14.42
CA ALA A 169 -10.86 -7.22 14.56
C ALA A 169 -10.36 -7.22 16.01
N ASP A 170 -11.26 -6.98 16.95
CA ASP A 170 -11.00 -7.01 18.39
C ASP A 170 -10.68 -8.42 18.90
N LEU A 171 -11.33 -9.46 18.37
CA LEU A 171 -10.98 -10.86 18.66
C LEU A 171 -9.55 -11.21 18.22
N CYS A 172 -9.14 -10.76 17.02
CA CYS A 172 -7.76 -10.91 16.56
C CYS A 172 -6.79 -10.15 17.48
N ALA A 173 -7.12 -8.90 17.82
CA ALA A 173 -6.27 -8.06 18.66
C ALA A 173 -6.12 -8.62 20.08
N SER A 174 -7.20 -9.14 20.67
CA SER A 174 -7.21 -9.81 21.98
C SER A 174 -6.31 -11.03 22.01
N ALA A 175 -6.19 -11.74 20.88
CA ALA A 175 -5.28 -12.88 20.73
C ALA A 175 -3.84 -12.48 20.37
N GLY A 176 -3.52 -11.18 20.34
CA GLY A 176 -2.19 -10.68 20.00
C GLY A 176 -1.82 -10.82 18.52
N PHE A 177 -2.80 -11.05 17.64
CA PHE A 177 -2.61 -11.17 16.20
C PHE A 177 -3.08 -9.90 15.50
N TYR A 178 -2.15 -9.15 14.92
CA TYR A 178 -2.43 -7.83 14.34
C TYR A 178 -2.20 -7.77 12.82
N PRO A 179 -2.99 -8.47 12.00
CA PRO A 179 -2.94 -8.29 10.55
C PRO A 179 -3.14 -6.82 10.13
N PRO A 180 -2.56 -6.40 8.99
CA PRO A 180 -2.77 -5.06 8.46
C PRO A 180 -4.25 -4.65 8.38
N VAL A 181 -5.17 -5.54 8.02
CA VAL A 181 -6.61 -5.21 7.93
C VAL A 181 -7.20 -4.78 9.28
N ILE A 182 -6.76 -5.38 10.39
CA ILE A 182 -7.22 -5.02 11.74
C ILE A 182 -6.83 -3.57 12.08
N ILE A 183 -5.58 -3.21 11.79
CA ILE A 183 -5.07 -1.86 11.99
C ILE A 183 -5.79 -0.86 11.08
N ARG A 184 -6.11 -1.24 9.84
CA ARG A 184 -6.84 -0.38 8.89
C ARG A 184 -8.27 -0.11 9.32
N ILE A 185 -8.97 -1.12 9.84
CA ILE A 185 -10.33 -0.95 10.37
C ILE A 185 -10.29 0.08 11.50
N ALA A 186 -9.40 -0.11 12.49
CA ALA A 186 -9.25 0.84 13.59
C ALA A 186 -8.87 2.25 13.11
N SER A 187 -7.89 2.33 12.20
CA SER A 187 -7.44 3.58 11.57
C SER A 187 -8.58 4.35 10.90
N TRP A 188 -9.46 3.65 10.19
CA TRP A 188 -10.60 4.28 9.55
C TRP A 188 -11.58 4.87 10.57
N PHE A 189 -11.89 4.14 11.65
CA PHE A 189 -12.74 4.66 12.70
C PHE A 189 -12.18 5.91 13.39
N MET A 190 -10.85 6.03 13.48
CA MET A 190 -10.22 7.26 13.98
C MET A 190 -10.47 8.49 13.12
N THR A 191 -10.84 8.32 11.85
CA THR A 191 -11.21 9.44 10.97
C THR A 191 -12.56 10.06 11.33
N LEU A 192 -13.42 9.33 12.05
CA LEU A 192 -14.74 9.84 12.42
C LEU A 192 -14.63 11.06 13.35
N ARG A 193 -13.50 11.20 14.06
CA ARG A 193 -13.22 12.41 14.84
C ARG A 193 -13.11 13.63 13.95
N ALA A 194 -12.40 13.53 12.83
CA ALA A 194 -12.27 14.63 11.88
C ALA A 194 -13.55 14.81 11.02
N ARG A 195 -14.29 13.74 10.76
CA ARG A 195 -15.52 13.76 9.92
C ARG A 195 -16.75 14.27 10.66
N HIS A 196 -16.92 13.86 11.92
CA HIS A 196 -18.15 14.04 12.70
C HIS A 196 -17.89 14.59 14.11
N GLY A 197 -16.65 14.92 14.47
CA GLY A 197 -16.31 15.38 15.83
C GLY A 197 -16.37 14.29 16.90
N ALA A 198 -16.49 13.02 16.50
CA ALA A 198 -16.79 11.90 17.40
C ALA A 198 -15.66 10.86 17.42
N ASP A 199 -15.26 10.43 18.61
CA ASP A 199 -14.24 9.39 18.81
C ASP A 199 -14.89 8.10 19.33
N LEU A 200 -15.01 7.10 18.45
CA LEU A 200 -15.73 5.86 18.76
C LEU A 200 -15.14 5.06 19.92
N ARG A 201 -13.88 5.28 20.26
CA ARG A 201 -13.23 4.62 21.40
C ARG A 201 -13.97 4.87 22.72
N TYR A 202 -14.78 5.93 22.78
CA TYR A 202 -15.53 6.33 23.97
C TYR A 202 -17.05 6.23 23.78
N MET A 203 -17.54 5.60 22.71
CA MET A 203 -18.96 5.62 22.35
C MET A 203 -19.59 4.22 22.31
N GLY A 204 -20.67 4.05 23.07
CA GLY A 204 -21.58 2.90 22.97
C GLY A 204 -20.87 1.55 22.97
N VAL A 205 -21.28 0.67 22.05
CA VAL A 205 -20.72 -0.67 21.88
C VAL A 205 -19.24 -0.65 21.45
N TYR A 206 -18.73 0.44 20.87
CA TYR A 206 -17.36 0.51 20.38
C TYR A 206 -16.33 0.70 21.50
N ALA A 207 -16.74 1.26 22.63
CA ALA A 207 -15.88 1.48 23.80
C ALA A 207 -15.39 0.18 24.47
N GLN A 208 -16.08 -0.94 24.23
CA GLN A 208 -15.71 -2.24 24.80
C GLN A 208 -14.52 -2.90 24.09
N HIS A 209 -14.19 -2.47 22.86
CA HIS A 209 -13.14 -3.06 22.02
C HIS A 209 -11.75 -2.50 22.33
N LYS A 210 -11.38 -2.46 23.63
CA LYS A 210 -10.09 -1.92 24.09
C LYS A 210 -8.88 -2.58 23.42
N PRO A 211 -8.82 -3.92 23.27
CA PRO A 211 -7.70 -4.58 22.60
C PRO A 211 -7.43 -4.07 21.18
N LEU A 212 -8.49 -3.83 20.38
CA LEU A 212 -8.35 -3.23 19.05
C LEU A 212 -7.72 -1.83 19.10
N TRP A 213 -8.20 -0.99 20.02
CA TRP A 213 -7.72 0.39 20.14
C TRP A 213 -6.28 0.46 20.64
N ASP A 214 -5.92 -0.35 21.63
CA ASP A 214 -4.55 -0.47 22.13
C ASP A 214 -3.59 -0.96 21.02
N ALA A 215 -4.03 -1.91 20.19
CA ALA A 215 -3.25 -2.39 19.05
C ALA A 215 -2.99 -1.27 18.03
N TYR A 216 -4.00 -0.43 17.76
CA TYR A 216 -3.86 0.72 16.86
C TYR A 216 -2.96 1.82 17.43
N ASP A 217 -3.11 2.18 18.70
CA ASP A 217 -2.28 3.20 19.35
C ASP A 217 -0.81 2.74 19.40
N GLY A 218 -0.57 1.46 19.70
CA GLY A 218 0.75 0.85 19.61
C GLY A 218 1.32 0.87 18.20
N TYR A 219 0.52 0.59 17.17
CA TYR A 219 0.93 0.71 15.77
C TYR A 219 1.34 2.15 15.42
N ARG A 220 0.51 3.13 15.77
CA ARG A 220 0.74 4.55 15.50
C ARG A 220 2.02 5.04 16.16
N ALA A 221 2.22 4.74 17.45
CA ALA A 221 3.43 5.11 18.19
C ALA A 221 4.70 4.54 17.52
N ARG A 222 4.68 3.26 17.14
CA ARG A 222 5.81 2.63 16.43
C ARG A 222 6.10 3.30 15.08
N ARG A 223 5.07 3.63 14.29
CA ARG A 223 5.23 4.27 12.98
C ARG A 223 5.78 5.69 13.10
N LEU A 224 5.28 6.49 14.05
CA LEU A 224 5.80 7.84 14.30
C LEU A 224 7.25 7.80 14.76
N ALA A 225 7.60 6.91 15.69
CA ALA A 225 8.99 6.76 16.15
C ALA A 225 9.93 6.29 15.04
N ALA A 226 9.48 5.40 14.16
CA ALA A 226 10.25 4.95 13.01
C ALA A 226 10.48 6.07 11.99
N GLU A 227 9.45 6.88 11.72
CA GLU A 227 9.56 8.00 10.79
C GLU A 227 10.45 9.12 11.35
N GLN A 228 10.33 9.46 12.64
CA GLN A 228 11.23 10.42 13.28
C GLN A 228 12.69 9.97 13.14
N LYS A 229 13.00 8.72 13.45
CA LYS A 229 14.35 8.16 13.27
C LYS A 229 14.84 8.23 11.82
N ARG A 230 13.95 8.09 10.84
CA ARG A 230 14.29 8.24 9.42
C ARG A 230 14.59 9.70 9.08
N LEU A 231 13.74 10.62 9.52
CA LEU A 231 13.94 12.06 9.31
C LEU A 231 15.27 12.52 9.93
N ASP A 232 15.60 12.07 11.14
CA ASP A 232 16.90 12.38 11.77
C ASP A 232 18.09 11.89 10.92
N LYS A 233 17.98 10.71 10.28
CA LYS A 233 19.00 10.19 9.37
C LYS A 233 19.10 11.03 8.09
N VAL A 234 17.95 11.44 7.54
CA VAL A 234 17.89 12.28 6.33
C VAL A 234 18.49 13.65 6.62
N THR A 235 18.17 14.27 7.76
CA THR A 235 18.73 15.58 8.16
C THR A 235 20.25 15.55 8.28
N ARG A 236 20.83 14.44 8.75
CA ARG A 236 22.30 14.29 8.88
C ARG A 236 23.02 14.10 7.53
N ALA A 237 22.33 13.61 6.50
CA ALA A 237 22.94 13.31 5.21
C ALA A 237 21.89 13.41 4.07
N PRO A 238 21.36 14.60 3.79
CA PRO A 238 20.19 14.78 2.93
C PRO A 238 20.42 14.27 1.50
N ASN A 239 21.64 14.48 0.98
CA ASN A 239 22.09 14.03 -0.34
C ASN A 239 22.17 12.50 -0.51
N GLN A 240 22.21 11.73 0.58
CA GLN A 240 22.38 10.27 0.51
C GLN A 240 21.06 9.48 0.45
N TYR A 241 19.94 10.12 0.79
CA TYR A 241 18.64 9.45 0.92
C TYR A 241 17.57 9.96 -0.06
N ARG A 242 17.92 10.93 -0.91
CA ARG A 242 17.01 11.54 -1.88
C ARG A 242 17.70 11.64 -3.24
N CYS A 243 16.94 11.45 -4.30
CA CYS A 243 17.42 11.75 -5.64
C CYS A 243 17.69 13.26 -5.73
N ALA A 244 18.87 13.63 -6.23
CA ALA A 244 19.28 15.02 -6.40
C ALA A 244 18.66 15.72 -7.61
N ALA A 245 17.99 14.98 -8.51
CA ALA A 245 17.28 15.60 -9.62
C ALA A 245 16.03 16.32 -9.11
N ASP A 246 15.91 17.60 -9.47
CA ASP A 246 14.79 18.45 -9.05
C ASP A 246 13.44 17.86 -9.44
N GLY A 247 12.49 17.89 -8.50
CA GLY A 247 11.14 17.37 -8.69
C GLY A 247 11.04 15.84 -8.84
N CYS A 248 12.13 15.07 -8.70
CA CYS A 248 12.08 13.61 -8.82
C CYS A 248 11.25 12.95 -7.70
N GLY A 249 11.41 13.39 -6.45
CA GLY A 249 10.64 12.87 -5.30
C GLY A 249 10.97 11.44 -4.86
N VAL A 250 11.78 10.69 -5.61
CA VAL A 250 12.26 9.36 -5.22
C VAL A 250 13.25 9.47 -4.06
N GLN A 251 13.03 8.67 -3.04
CA GLN A 251 13.84 8.56 -1.84
C GLN A 251 14.36 7.12 -1.67
N ALA A 252 15.33 6.93 -0.77
CA ALA A 252 15.91 5.64 -0.46
C ALA A 252 15.82 5.30 1.03
N ALA A 253 15.61 4.03 1.35
CA ALA A 253 15.64 3.54 2.72
C ALA A 253 17.08 3.43 3.27
N HIS A 254 18.05 3.24 2.37
CA HIS A 254 19.47 3.03 2.69
C HIS A 254 20.38 3.89 1.81
N LYS A 255 21.55 4.29 2.34
CA LYS A 255 22.50 5.20 1.67
C LYS A 255 22.99 4.72 0.30
N HIS A 256 23.02 3.40 0.11
CA HIS A 256 23.54 2.75 -1.11
C HIS A 256 22.43 2.37 -2.11
N ALA A 257 21.15 2.64 -1.81
CA ALA A 257 20.06 2.31 -2.72
C ALA A 257 19.93 3.27 -3.92
N LEU A 258 20.64 4.42 -3.87
CA LEU A 258 20.75 5.36 -4.98
C LEU A 258 22.17 5.36 -5.54
N ARG A 259 22.29 5.65 -6.83
CA ARG A 259 23.56 5.75 -7.54
C ARG A 259 24.28 7.03 -7.15
N ARG A 260 25.47 6.90 -6.59
CA ARG A 260 26.34 8.03 -6.25
C ARG A 260 27.00 8.60 -7.51
N CYS A 261 27.18 9.92 -7.59
CA CYS A 261 28.01 10.53 -8.64
C CYS A 261 29.42 9.92 -8.63
N ALA A 262 29.95 9.58 -9.80
CA ALA A 262 31.27 8.97 -9.94
C ALA A 262 32.42 9.99 -9.98
N GLY A 263 32.12 11.29 -10.14
CA GLY A 263 33.14 12.33 -10.25
C GLY A 263 33.83 12.70 -8.93
N PRO A 264 34.85 13.57 -8.98
CA PRO A 264 35.72 13.90 -7.86
C PRO A 264 35.08 14.86 -6.83
N CYS A 265 33.79 15.20 -6.96
CA CYS A 265 33.12 16.12 -6.03
C CYS A 265 33.31 15.71 -4.55
N PRO A 266 33.35 16.69 -3.63
CA PRO A 266 33.40 16.44 -2.18
C PRO A 266 32.29 15.52 -1.68
N SER A 267 32.55 14.70 -0.66
CA SER A 267 31.62 13.66 -0.20
C SER A 267 30.34 14.21 0.43
N ASP A 268 30.42 15.36 1.06
CA ASP A 268 29.33 16.13 1.66
C ASP A 268 28.38 16.70 0.59
N CYS A 269 28.93 17.14 -0.54
CA CYS A 269 28.15 17.66 -1.67
C CYS A 269 27.84 16.60 -2.75
N LYS A 270 28.31 15.36 -2.60
CA LYS A 270 28.17 14.33 -3.64
C LYS A 270 26.70 13.93 -3.80
N PRO A 271 26.07 14.18 -4.97
CA PRO A 271 24.67 13.86 -5.18
C PRO A 271 24.47 12.37 -5.46
N HIS A 272 23.27 11.90 -5.13
CA HIS A 272 22.80 10.56 -5.41
C HIS A 272 21.58 10.62 -6.35
N TYR A 273 21.45 9.63 -7.23
CA TYR A 273 20.44 9.59 -8.28
C TYR A 273 19.72 8.24 -8.29
N CYS A 274 18.42 8.26 -8.57
CA CYS A 274 17.67 7.03 -8.74
C CYS A 274 17.92 6.37 -10.11
N SER A 275 18.31 7.12 -11.14
CA SER A 275 18.56 6.63 -12.50
C SER A 275 19.62 7.46 -13.23
N THR A 276 20.17 6.93 -14.34
CA THR A 276 21.09 7.67 -15.24
C THR A 276 20.42 8.93 -15.77
N ASP A 277 19.15 8.84 -16.17
CA ASP A 277 18.36 9.97 -16.66
C ASP A 277 18.28 11.12 -15.64
N CYS A 278 18.01 10.83 -14.35
CA CYS A 278 18.04 11.84 -13.31
C CYS A 278 19.44 12.46 -13.12
N GLN A 279 20.51 11.67 -13.26
CA GLN A 279 21.87 12.19 -13.23
C GLN A 279 22.15 13.14 -14.39
N GLN A 280 21.73 12.80 -15.61
CA GLN A 280 21.91 13.65 -16.79
C GLN A 280 21.14 14.97 -16.67
N ARG A 281 19.91 14.95 -16.16
CA ARG A 281 19.11 16.18 -15.94
C ARG A 281 19.75 17.12 -14.92
N HIS A 282 20.27 16.56 -13.83
CA HIS A 282 20.95 17.35 -12.80
C HIS A 282 22.39 17.73 -13.18
N TRP A 283 22.97 17.10 -14.20
CA TRP A 283 24.38 17.30 -14.59
C TRP A 283 24.69 18.76 -14.91
N PHE A 284 23.78 19.47 -15.57
CA PHE A 284 23.96 20.88 -15.93
C PHE A 284 24.26 21.76 -14.71
N VAL A 285 23.59 21.52 -13.58
CA VAL A 285 23.83 22.23 -12.32
C VAL A 285 25.02 21.64 -11.57
N HIS A 286 25.11 20.31 -11.51
CA HIS A 286 26.12 19.62 -10.72
C HIS A 286 27.54 19.74 -11.27
N GLN A 287 27.72 19.90 -12.58
CA GLN A 287 29.04 19.90 -13.22
C GLN A 287 30.00 20.93 -12.63
N HIS A 288 29.49 22.08 -12.17
CA HIS A 288 30.29 23.15 -11.54
C HIS A 288 30.89 22.72 -10.20
N VAL A 289 30.17 21.89 -9.44
CA VAL A 289 30.64 21.31 -8.17
C VAL A 289 31.47 20.04 -8.41
N CYS A 290 31.27 19.39 -9.56
CA CYS A 290 31.90 18.13 -9.89
C CYS A 290 33.30 18.27 -10.52
N ARG A 291 33.61 19.41 -11.14
CA ARG A 291 34.94 19.70 -11.70
C ARG A 291 35.83 20.31 -10.61
N GLU A 292 37.11 19.93 -10.60
CA GLU A 292 38.09 20.23 -9.53
C GLU A 292 38.47 21.72 -9.39
N ASP A 293 37.93 22.57 -10.25
CA ASP A 293 38.11 24.01 -10.17
C ASP A 293 36.72 24.65 -10.28
N PRO A 294 35.99 24.84 -9.16
CA PRO A 294 34.79 25.65 -9.14
C PRO A 294 35.23 27.10 -9.43
N GLN A 295 35.45 27.39 -10.71
CA GLN A 295 35.52 28.76 -11.20
C GLN A 295 34.26 29.43 -10.63
N PRO A 296 34.39 30.48 -9.81
CA PRO A 296 33.22 31.17 -9.28
C PRO A 296 32.33 31.48 -10.47
N ILE A 297 31.02 31.19 -10.35
CA ILE A 297 30.03 31.59 -11.36
C ILE A 297 30.35 33.04 -11.65
N VAL A 298 30.90 33.28 -12.84
CA VAL A 298 31.43 34.60 -13.23
C VAL A 298 30.27 35.56 -13.00
N GLN A 299 30.50 36.60 -12.19
CA GLN A 299 29.53 37.69 -12.08
C GLN A 299 29.16 38.07 -13.50
N ASP A 300 27.87 37.97 -13.83
CA ASP A 300 27.29 38.36 -15.12
C ASP A 300 28.08 39.55 -15.70
N ASP A 301 28.87 39.27 -16.73
CA ASP A 301 29.75 40.24 -17.36
C ASP A 301 28.99 41.14 -18.35
N GLY A 302 27.66 40.98 -18.43
CA GLY A 302 26.78 41.72 -19.32
C GLY A 302 27.05 41.40 -20.79
N ALA A 303 27.66 40.25 -21.10
CA ALA A 303 27.96 39.86 -22.45
C ALA A 303 26.65 39.59 -23.24
N PRO A 304 26.37 40.34 -24.32
CA PRO A 304 25.10 40.25 -25.06
C PRO A 304 24.89 38.90 -25.77
N ASP A 305 25.94 38.08 -25.85
CA ASP A 305 25.94 36.76 -26.49
C ASP A 305 25.47 35.64 -25.54
N TRP A 306 25.42 35.90 -24.23
CA TRP A 306 24.85 34.97 -23.26
C TRP A 306 23.36 35.27 -23.09
N VAL A 307 22.52 34.42 -23.68
CA VAL A 307 21.09 34.44 -23.38
C VAL A 307 20.91 33.89 -21.98
N ASP A 308 20.64 34.77 -21.02
CA ASP A 308 20.07 34.38 -19.74
C ASP A 308 18.72 33.73 -19.99
N VAL A 309 18.74 32.41 -20.18
CA VAL A 309 17.51 31.62 -20.22
C VAL A 309 17.01 31.62 -18.78
N ALA A 310 16.16 32.59 -18.45
CA ALA A 310 15.60 32.82 -17.11
C ALA A 310 14.98 31.55 -16.48
N THR A 311 14.65 30.57 -17.32
CA THR A 311 14.24 29.22 -16.94
C THR A 311 14.90 28.21 -17.87
N TYR A 312 16.06 27.66 -17.49
CA TYR A 312 16.53 26.41 -18.07
C TYR A 312 15.55 25.31 -17.68
N GLU A 313 14.58 25.04 -18.56
CA GLU A 313 13.83 23.80 -18.54
C GLU A 313 14.66 22.79 -19.34
N PRO A 314 15.44 21.89 -18.71
CA PRO A 314 16.08 20.82 -19.45
C PRO A 314 14.99 20.17 -20.29
N ARG A 315 15.23 20.00 -21.61
CA ARG A 315 14.31 19.29 -22.49
C ARG A 315 13.89 18.05 -21.73
N ARG A 316 12.65 18.04 -21.24
CA ARG A 316 12.08 16.88 -20.59
C ARG A 316 11.98 15.87 -21.72
N GLY A 317 13.05 15.11 -21.94
CA GLY A 317 12.95 13.86 -22.68
C GLY A 317 11.76 13.18 -22.04
N GLU A 318 10.71 13.01 -22.85
CA GLU A 318 9.36 12.75 -22.38
C GLU A 318 9.46 11.78 -21.21
N ASP A 319 9.09 12.24 -20.03
CA ASP A 319 9.05 11.41 -18.81
C ASP A 319 7.99 10.31 -18.90
N ASP A 320 7.43 10.16 -20.10
CA ASP A 320 6.64 9.07 -20.53
C ASP A 320 7.55 7.85 -20.39
N LEU A 321 7.17 7.00 -19.45
CA LEU A 321 7.49 5.59 -19.58
C LEU A 321 7.18 5.26 -21.05
N ASP A 322 8.20 4.94 -21.83
CA ASP A 322 7.99 4.41 -23.17
C ASP A 322 6.96 3.27 -23.05
N ASP A 323 6.21 2.98 -24.11
CA ASP A 323 5.28 1.84 -24.13
C ASP A 323 5.94 0.48 -23.87
N ASP A 324 7.25 0.47 -23.66
CA ASP A 324 8.02 -0.67 -23.18
C ASP A 324 7.70 -1.02 -21.72
N VAL A 325 7.08 -2.19 -21.54
CA VAL A 325 6.81 -2.83 -20.24
C VAL A 325 8.09 -3.02 -19.42
N SER A 326 9.27 -3.08 -20.05
CA SER A 326 10.56 -3.15 -19.35
C SER A 326 10.80 -1.92 -18.45
N ALA A 327 10.28 -0.75 -18.83
CA ALA A 327 10.44 0.50 -18.09
C ALA A 327 9.69 0.51 -16.75
N ILE A 328 8.80 -0.46 -16.50
CA ILE A 328 8.11 -0.66 -15.21
C ILE A 328 9.10 -1.15 -14.15
N TRP A 329 10.13 -1.89 -14.56
CA TRP A 329 11.01 -2.63 -13.66
C TRP A 329 12.35 -1.93 -13.45
N ALA A 330 12.91 -2.05 -12.25
CA ALA A 330 14.24 -1.53 -11.96
C ALA A 330 15.30 -2.32 -12.74
N GLU A 331 16.23 -1.61 -13.40
CA GLU A 331 17.41 -2.20 -14.07
C GLU A 331 18.25 -3.03 -13.09
N VAL A 332 18.37 -2.55 -11.85
CA VAL A 332 19.08 -3.22 -10.76
C VAL A 332 18.08 -3.57 -9.66
N GLN A 333 17.73 -4.85 -9.56
CA GLN A 333 16.88 -5.33 -8.47
C GLN A 333 17.59 -5.18 -7.12
N GLY A 334 16.83 -4.81 -6.09
CA GLY A 334 17.30 -4.79 -4.70
C GLY A 334 17.54 -3.40 -4.12
N SER A 335 17.55 -2.36 -4.94
CA SER A 335 17.58 -0.97 -4.45
C SER A 335 16.27 -0.64 -3.74
N ASP A 336 16.33 -0.47 -2.42
CA ASP A 336 15.17 -0.18 -1.59
C ASP A 336 14.81 1.31 -1.66
N ILE A 337 13.95 1.65 -2.61
CA ILE A 337 13.52 3.01 -2.94
C ILE A 337 12.03 3.20 -2.67
N PHE A 338 11.61 4.45 -2.51
CA PHE A 338 10.22 4.77 -2.29
C PHE A 338 9.84 6.18 -2.74
N ILE A 339 8.54 6.41 -2.86
CA ILE A 339 7.92 7.74 -2.96
C ILE A 339 6.93 7.91 -1.81
N ASP A 340 6.74 9.15 -1.39
CA ASP A 340 5.76 9.55 -0.40
C ASP A 340 4.63 10.31 -1.10
N ILE A 341 3.40 9.82 -0.96
CA ILE A 341 2.19 10.40 -1.54
C ILE A 341 1.35 10.97 -0.39
N PRO A 342 1.18 12.31 -0.33
CA PRO A 342 0.32 12.93 0.67
C PRO A 342 -1.10 12.36 0.62
N ASN A 343 -1.70 12.11 1.78
CA ASN A 343 -3.10 11.73 1.83
C ASN A 343 -3.97 12.95 1.46
N ILE A 344 -4.61 12.88 0.29
CA ILE A 344 -5.49 13.94 -0.22
C ILE A 344 -6.79 14.11 0.59
N SER A 345 -7.07 13.21 1.53
CA SER A 345 -8.26 13.30 2.35
C SER A 345 -8.16 14.45 3.34
N LYS A 346 -9.11 15.39 3.28
CA LYS A 346 -9.23 16.48 4.25
C LYS A 346 -9.37 16.01 5.71
N TYR A 347 -9.74 14.75 5.92
CA TYR A 347 -9.89 14.14 7.25
C TYR A 347 -8.60 13.53 7.78
N ARG A 348 -7.55 13.43 6.95
CA ARG A 348 -6.27 12.80 7.27
C ARG A 348 -5.09 13.62 6.69
N PRO A 349 -5.00 14.95 6.91
CA PRO A 349 -4.01 15.81 6.24
C PRO A 349 -2.56 15.52 6.65
N HIS A 350 -2.34 14.82 7.77
CA HIS A 350 -1.01 14.47 8.28
C HIS A 350 -0.61 13.00 7.99
N GLU A 351 -1.34 12.33 7.11
CA GLU A 351 -1.01 10.97 6.68
C GLU A 351 -0.33 10.97 5.32
N VAL A 352 0.58 10.02 5.14
CA VAL A 352 1.33 9.85 3.89
C VAL A 352 1.33 8.37 3.53
N TYR A 353 1.05 8.06 2.26
CA TYR A 353 1.24 6.72 1.72
C TYR A 353 2.65 6.60 1.17
N ARG A 354 3.43 5.71 1.74
CA ARG A 354 4.78 5.40 1.25
C ARG A 354 4.70 4.18 0.35
N ILE A 355 4.96 4.36 -0.94
CA ILE A 355 5.09 3.26 -1.89
C ILE A 355 6.57 2.89 -1.94
N ARG A 356 6.90 1.77 -1.33
CA ARG A 356 8.26 1.23 -1.21
C ARG A 356 8.41 -0.01 -2.07
N THR A 357 9.56 -0.14 -2.71
CA THR A 357 9.81 -1.21 -3.68
C THR A 357 11.30 -1.45 -3.86
N ARG A 358 11.62 -2.69 -4.25
CA ARG A 358 12.93 -3.14 -4.71
C ARG A 358 12.94 -3.58 -6.16
N THR A 359 11.77 -3.58 -6.81
CA THR A 359 11.58 -4.16 -8.14
C THR A 359 11.01 -3.19 -9.15
N LEU A 360 10.26 -2.17 -8.73
CA LEU A 360 9.72 -1.17 -9.64
C LEU A 360 10.78 -0.11 -9.97
N SER A 361 10.72 0.39 -11.20
CA SER A 361 11.65 1.40 -11.68
C SER A 361 11.41 2.75 -11.01
N PRO A 362 12.46 3.58 -10.86
CA PRO A 362 12.28 4.96 -10.45
C PRO A 362 11.38 5.77 -11.39
N ALA A 363 11.37 5.46 -12.69
CA ALA A 363 10.52 6.14 -13.67
C ALA A 363 9.04 5.91 -13.37
N LEU A 364 8.67 4.66 -13.05
CA LEU A 364 7.30 4.33 -12.65
C LEU A 364 6.90 5.05 -11.37
N LEU A 365 7.78 5.06 -10.36
CA LEU A 365 7.53 5.78 -9.12
C LEU A 365 7.32 7.28 -9.37
N ARG A 366 8.15 7.93 -10.21
CA ARG A 366 7.96 9.34 -10.58
C ARG A 366 6.62 9.58 -11.27
N SER A 367 6.30 8.78 -12.28
CA SER A 367 5.03 8.86 -13.02
C SER A 367 3.85 8.71 -12.07
N TYR A 368 3.93 7.76 -11.14
CA TYR A 368 2.92 7.52 -10.13
C TYR A 368 2.77 8.69 -9.15
N ALA A 369 3.88 9.24 -8.64
CA ALA A 369 3.87 10.42 -7.78
C ALA A 369 3.21 11.63 -8.48
N ARG A 370 3.52 11.85 -9.77
CA ARG A 370 2.93 12.92 -10.58
C ARG A 370 1.44 12.74 -10.77
N LEU A 371 0.99 11.52 -11.10
CA LEU A 371 -0.44 11.22 -11.18
C LEU A 371 -1.14 11.70 -9.90
N TRP A 372 -0.57 11.42 -8.73
CA TRP A 372 -1.19 11.79 -7.47
C TRP A 372 -1.13 13.28 -7.12
N ALA A 373 -0.19 14.03 -7.71
CA ALA A 373 -0.16 15.48 -7.60
C ALA A 373 -1.29 16.16 -8.40
N LEU A 374 -1.91 15.46 -9.35
CA LEU A 374 -3.03 15.99 -10.13
C LEU A 374 -4.33 16.05 -9.33
N SER A 375 -5.25 16.92 -9.76
CA SER A 375 -6.62 16.98 -9.24
C SER A 375 -7.38 15.67 -9.50
N GLU A 376 -8.40 15.36 -8.70
CA GLU A 376 -9.22 14.15 -8.91
C GLU A 376 -9.78 14.05 -10.35
N PRO A 377 -10.39 15.10 -10.95
CA PRO A 377 -10.87 15.03 -12.33
C PRO A 377 -9.77 14.70 -13.34
N ALA A 378 -8.59 15.33 -13.20
CA ALA A 378 -7.45 15.08 -14.08
C ALA A 378 -6.92 13.65 -13.93
N ARG A 379 -6.85 13.12 -12.71
CA ARG A 379 -6.48 11.72 -12.46
C ARG A 379 -7.43 10.75 -13.10
N VAL A 380 -8.74 10.98 -12.97
CA VAL A 380 -9.77 10.12 -13.58
C VAL A 380 -9.64 10.15 -15.10
N ALA A 381 -9.47 11.34 -15.70
CA ALA A 381 -9.29 11.51 -17.14
C ALA A 381 -8.02 10.80 -17.68
N MET A 382 -6.90 10.84 -16.95
CA MET A 382 -5.67 10.13 -17.35
C MET A 382 -5.76 8.61 -17.14
N SER A 383 -6.58 8.14 -16.19
CA SER A 383 -6.65 6.71 -15.83
C SER A 383 -7.31 5.81 -16.89
N THR A 384 -7.97 6.37 -17.90
CA THR A 384 -8.83 5.63 -18.84
C THR A 384 -8.12 5.10 -20.09
N ARG A 385 -6.89 5.53 -20.43
CA ARG A 385 -6.25 5.15 -21.71
C ARG A 385 -4.82 4.60 -21.58
N GLU A 386 -3.91 5.32 -20.93
CA GLU A 386 -2.48 4.92 -20.86
C GLU A 386 -2.12 4.23 -19.53
N PHE A 387 -2.85 4.56 -18.46
CA PHE A 387 -2.53 4.09 -17.12
C PHE A 387 -3.12 2.72 -16.79
N GLN A 388 -4.03 2.18 -17.62
CA GLN A 388 -4.73 0.93 -17.33
C GLN A 388 -3.80 -0.29 -17.32
N LEU A 389 -2.78 -0.35 -18.18
CA LEU A 389 -1.78 -1.43 -18.13
C LEU A 389 -0.73 -1.15 -17.04
N ARG A 390 -0.25 0.10 -16.98
CA ARG A 390 0.91 0.55 -16.20
C ARG A 390 0.65 0.64 -14.69
N ALA A 391 -0.60 0.87 -14.29
CA ALA A 391 -0.96 1.05 -12.90
C ALA A 391 -2.03 0.10 -12.41
N ARG A 392 -2.49 -0.90 -13.18
CA ARG A 392 -3.47 -1.88 -12.68
C ARG A 392 -3.05 -2.44 -11.34
N VAL A 393 -1.79 -2.87 -11.23
CA VAL A 393 -1.25 -3.47 -10.01
C VAL A 393 -1.24 -2.48 -8.85
N ILE A 394 -0.70 -1.27 -9.04
CA ILE A 394 -0.63 -0.26 -7.96
C ILE A 394 -2.04 0.28 -7.64
N ARG A 395 -2.88 0.47 -8.64
CA ARG A 395 -4.26 0.97 -8.53
C ARG A 395 -5.13 -0.03 -7.82
N ASP A 396 -5.13 -1.31 -8.20
CA ASP A 396 -5.97 -2.33 -7.60
C ASP A 396 -5.51 -2.58 -6.15
N PHE A 397 -4.20 -2.62 -5.92
CA PHE A 397 -3.63 -2.71 -4.58
C PHE A 397 -3.97 -1.50 -3.71
N LEU A 398 -3.82 -0.27 -4.24
CA LEU A 398 -4.25 0.92 -3.51
C LEU A 398 -5.76 0.98 -3.40
N ALA A 399 -6.56 0.55 -4.37
CA ALA A 399 -8.03 0.54 -4.29
C ALA A 399 -8.48 -0.37 -3.15
N LEU A 400 -7.89 -1.56 -3.04
CA LEU A 400 -8.15 -2.50 -1.96
C LEU A 400 -7.66 -1.97 -0.60
N ARG A 401 -6.57 -1.20 -0.55
CA ARG A 401 -6.11 -0.51 0.66
C ARG A 401 -6.82 0.83 0.94
N ARG A 402 -7.48 1.42 -0.06
CA ARG A 402 -8.30 2.66 -0.02
C ARG A 402 -9.71 2.39 0.51
N ILE A 403 -10.12 1.12 0.61
CA ILE A 403 -11.28 0.69 1.40
C ILE A 403 -11.22 1.34 2.80
N ALA A 404 -10.04 1.64 3.37
CA ALA A 404 -9.92 2.35 4.65
C ALA A 404 -9.89 3.90 4.60
N ASN A 405 -10.01 4.54 3.43
CA ASN A 405 -9.58 5.95 3.24
C ASN A 405 -10.48 6.84 2.38
N CYS A 406 -11.70 6.42 2.02
CA CYS A 406 -12.50 7.17 1.05
C CYS A 406 -12.93 8.58 1.52
N THR A 407 -12.25 9.56 0.92
CA THR A 407 -12.88 10.66 0.17
C THR A 407 -12.49 10.46 -1.29
N MET A 408 -13.28 9.81 -2.15
CA MET A 408 -13.28 10.03 -3.63
C MET A 408 -14.42 9.25 -4.29
N LYS A 409 -15.25 9.97 -5.06
CA LYS A 409 -16.60 9.58 -5.51
C LYS A 409 -16.67 8.65 -6.74
N SER A 410 -15.55 8.27 -7.39
CA SER A 410 -15.62 8.09 -8.86
C SER A 410 -14.94 6.87 -9.51
N CYS A 411 -14.19 6.00 -8.82
CA CYS A 411 -13.40 4.97 -9.53
C CYS A 411 -13.99 3.55 -9.65
N CYS A 412 -15.21 3.27 -9.18
CA CYS A 412 -15.77 1.90 -9.21
C CYS A 412 -17.07 1.76 -10.04
N SER A 413 -17.30 2.61 -11.05
CA SER A 413 -18.46 2.49 -11.95
C SER A 413 -18.20 1.62 -13.19
N GLY A 414 -17.20 0.72 -13.19
CA GLY A 414 -16.88 -0.10 -14.36
C GLY A 414 -16.05 -1.34 -14.07
N CYS A 415 -16.47 -2.16 -13.11
CA CYS A 415 -16.02 -3.56 -12.99
C CYS A 415 -17.22 -4.48 -13.05
#